data_AF-A0A8J3VWM7-F1
#
_entry.id   AF-A0A8J3VWM7-F1
#
_cell.length_a   1.000
_cell.length_b   1.000
_cell.length_c   1.000
_cell.angle_alpha   90.00
_cell.angle_beta   90.00
_cell.angle_gamma   90.00
#
_symmetry.space_group_name_H-M   'P 1'
#
loop_
_entity.id
_entity.type
_entity.pdbx_description
1 polymer ?
#
loop_
_entity_poly.entity_id
_entity_poly.type
_entity_poly.pdbx_seq_one_letter_code
_entity_poly.pdbx_strand_id
1 'polypeptide(L)'
;MARQGEEPRGVRRLEQRAPTLAAALERTVAGYDRRQCAEAVQYCVELYRDLRYSVDSAALVRQKAAEQASTDYLARIAEGVGNTSGGT
;
A
#
# COMPACT_ATOMS: atom_id res chain seq x y z
N MET A 1 -2.36 2.08 -12.41
CA MET A 1 -2.45 2.00 -13.88
C MET A 1 -1.05 2.16 -14.46
N ALA A 2 -0.69 1.33 -15.44
CA ALA A 2 0.69 1.09 -15.88
C ALA A 2 1.39 2.35 -16.39
N ARG A 3 2.60 2.62 -15.87
CA ARG A 3 3.58 3.50 -16.50
C ARG A 3 4.15 2.74 -17.70
N GLN A 4 3.98 3.31 -18.89
CA GLN A 4 4.40 2.79 -20.21
C GLN A 4 3.58 1.62 -20.74
N GLY A 5 2.65 1.91 -21.68
CA GLY A 5 2.34 1.15 -22.92
C GLY A 5 2.17 -0.38 -22.93
N GLU A 6 2.33 -1.08 -21.82
CA GLU A 6 2.29 -2.53 -21.73
C GLU A 6 0.89 -2.96 -21.32
N GLU A 7 0.31 -3.88 -22.07
CA GLU A 7 -0.98 -4.51 -21.74
C GLU A 7 -0.96 -4.97 -20.27
N PRO A 8 -2.08 -4.82 -19.54
CA PRO A 8 -2.17 -5.24 -18.15
C PRO A 8 -2.15 -6.78 -18.05
N ARG A 9 -0.97 -7.39 -18.20
CA ARG A 9 -0.70 -8.83 -18.02
C ARG A 9 -0.55 -9.22 -16.55
N GLY A 10 -1.26 -8.51 -15.67
CA GLY A 10 -1.12 -8.62 -14.22
C GLY A 10 0.31 -8.38 -13.74
N VAL A 11 0.75 -9.19 -12.77
CA VAL A 11 2.09 -9.12 -12.15
C VAL A 11 3.13 -10.02 -12.83
N ARG A 12 2.84 -10.58 -14.01
CA ARG A 12 3.76 -11.51 -14.68
C ARG A 12 5.04 -10.80 -15.11
N ARG A 13 6.20 -11.34 -14.71
CA ARG A 13 7.55 -10.79 -14.95
C ARG A 13 7.72 -9.37 -14.39
N LEU A 14 6.97 -9.02 -13.34
CA LEU A 14 7.04 -7.71 -12.72
C LEU A 14 8.43 -7.42 -12.16
N GLU A 15 9.05 -8.42 -11.54
CA GLU A 15 10.43 -8.37 -11.03
C GLU A 15 11.47 -8.09 -12.12
N GLN A 16 11.22 -8.50 -13.36
CA GLN A 16 12.11 -8.24 -14.50
C GLN A 16 11.88 -6.85 -15.11
N ARG A 17 10.62 -6.37 -15.11
CA ARG A 17 10.22 -5.12 -15.76
C ARG A 17 10.34 -3.90 -14.84
N ALA A 18 10.10 -4.09 -13.54
CA ALA A 18 10.09 -3.03 -12.54
C ALA A 18 10.60 -3.55 -11.18
N PRO A 19 11.91 -3.85 -11.06
CA PRO A 19 12.48 -4.45 -9.85
C PRO A 19 12.26 -3.61 -8.59
N THR A 20 12.35 -2.28 -8.71
CA THR A 20 12.08 -1.36 -7.59
C THR A 20 10.62 -1.42 -7.13
N LEU A 21 9.67 -1.56 -8.06
CA LEU A 21 8.26 -1.71 -7.74
C LEU A 21 7.98 -3.09 -7.13
N ALA A 22 8.66 -4.13 -7.61
CA ALA A 22 8.56 -5.47 -7.03
C ALA A 22 9.02 -5.49 -5.57
N ALA A 23 10.14 -4.84 -5.24
CA ALA A 23 10.62 -4.70 -3.86
C ALA A 23 9.64 -3.89 -2.98
N ALA A 24 9.00 -2.85 -3.53
CA ALA A 24 7.98 -2.10 -2.80
C ALA A 24 6.73 -2.95 -2.54
N LEU A 25 6.31 -3.78 -3.51
CA LEU A 25 5.16 -4.67 -3.39
C LEU A 25 5.42 -5.84 -2.44
N GLU A 26 6.66 -6.32 -2.32
CA GLU A 26 7.02 -7.34 -1.33
C GLU A 26 6.65 -6.90 0.09
N ARG A 27 6.85 -5.63 0.43
CA ARG A 27 6.47 -5.06 1.74
C ARG A 27 4.97 -5.01 1.99
N THR A 28 4.16 -5.19 0.94
CA THR A 28 2.69 -5.25 1.06
C THR A 28 2.18 -6.66 1.35
N VAL A 29 3.08 -7.64 1.46
CA VAL A 29 2.74 -9.02 1.78
C VAL A 29 3.07 -9.29 3.25
N ALA A 30 2.09 -9.78 3.99
CA ALA A 30 2.25 -10.18 5.39
C ALA A 30 2.17 -11.70 5.55
N GLY A 31 2.87 -12.24 6.56
CA GLY A 31 2.63 -13.57 7.07
C GLY A 31 1.38 -13.65 7.97
N TYR A 32 1.23 -14.74 8.71
CA TYR A 32 0.13 -14.96 9.67
C TYR A 32 0.33 -14.21 11.01
N ASP A 33 0.88 -12.99 10.97
CA ASP A 33 1.08 -12.14 12.13
C ASP A 33 0.28 -10.86 12.02
N ARG A 34 -0.40 -10.48 13.11
CA ARG A 34 -1.30 -9.32 13.12
C ARG A 34 -0.54 -8.00 12.90
N ARG A 35 0.68 -7.88 13.43
CA ARG A 35 1.50 -6.67 13.25
C ARG A 35 1.99 -6.58 11.80
N GLN A 36 2.48 -7.69 11.24
CA GLN A 36 2.86 -7.75 9.83
C GLN A 36 1.70 -7.39 8.91
N CYS A 37 0.48 -7.84 9.21
CA CYS A 37 -0.72 -7.44 8.46
C CYS A 37 -0.98 -5.92 8.55
N ALA A 38 -0.87 -5.33 9.74
CA ALA A 38 -1.05 -3.89 9.91
C ALA A 38 0.00 -3.09 9.13
N GLU A 39 1.27 -3.49 9.21
CA GLU A 39 2.38 -2.88 8.47
C GLU A 39 2.18 -3.01 6.95
N ALA A 40 1.83 -4.20 6.46
CA ALA A 40 1.57 -4.45 5.04
C ALA A 40 0.47 -3.55 4.48
N VAL A 41 -0.62 -3.36 5.23
CA VAL A 41 -1.72 -2.45 4.83
C VAL A 41 -1.24 -0.99 4.81
N GLN A 42 -0.41 -0.57 5.76
CA GLN A 42 0.19 0.77 5.73
C GLN A 42 1.08 0.96 4.49
N TYR A 43 1.91 -0.04 4.14
CA TYR A 43 2.72 0.01 2.91
C TYR A 43 1.86 0.04 1.64
N CYS A 44 0.72 -0.66 1.61
CA CYS A 44 -0.24 -0.55 0.50
C CYS A 44 -0.73 0.90 0.31
N VAL A 45 -1.09 1.57 1.40
CA VAL A 45 -1.59 2.95 1.36
C VAL A 45 -0.52 3.89 0.83
N GLU A 46 0.70 3.82 1.37
CA GLU A 46 1.82 4.67 0.93
C GLU A 46 2.16 4.41 -0.55
N LEU A 47 2.27 3.14 -0.96
CA LEU A 47 2.52 2.80 -2.36
C LEU A 47 1.43 3.33 -3.29
N TYR A 48 0.15 3.25 -2.87
CA TYR A 48 -0.94 3.81 -3.65
C TYR A 48 -0.86 5.33 -3.76
N ARG A 49 -0.53 6.03 -2.68
CA ARG A 49 -0.33 7.49 -2.67
C ARG A 49 0.79 7.90 -3.62
N ASP A 50 1.94 7.23 -3.56
CA ASP A 50 3.07 7.48 -4.46
C ASP A 50 2.70 7.28 -5.93
N LEU A 51 2.05 6.15 -6.24
CA LEU A 51 1.56 5.88 -7.59
C LEU A 51 0.56 6.94 -8.04
N ARG A 52 -0.35 7.34 -7.15
CA ARG A 52 -1.37 8.38 -7.39
C ARG A 52 -0.74 9.74 -7.68
N TYR A 53 0.32 10.13 -6.97
CA TYR A 53 1.03 11.38 -7.21
C TYR A 53 1.88 11.31 -8.49
N SER A 54 2.36 10.13 -8.86
CA SER A 54 3.17 9.95 -10.07
C SER A 54 2.38 10.02 -11.38
N VAL A 55 1.05 9.88 -11.31
CA VAL A 55 0.15 10.03 -12.46
C VAL A 55 -0.46 11.41 -12.38
N ASP A 56 0.04 12.32 -13.22
CA ASP A 56 -0.58 13.63 -13.39
C ASP A 56 -1.83 13.45 -14.27
N SER A 57 -3.00 13.43 -13.63
CA SER A 57 -4.27 13.31 -14.31
C SER A 57 -5.22 14.36 -13.75
N ALA A 58 -5.56 15.33 -14.61
CA ALA A 58 -6.54 16.38 -14.30
C ALA A 58 -7.93 15.80 -13.93
N ALA A 59 -8.21 14.54 -14.27
CA ALA A 59 -9.45 13.86 -13.93
C ALA A 59 -9.46 13.27 -12.50
N LEU A 60 -8.32 13.24 -11.80
CA LEU A 60 -8.22 12.59 -10.50
C LEU A 60 -8.57 13.55 -9.35
N VAL A 61 -9.80 13.49 -8.87
CA VAL A 61 -10.24 14.28 -7.71
C VAL A 61 -9.60 13.74 -6.43
N ARG A 62 -8.89 14.61 -5.70
CA ARG A 62 -8.19 14.28 -4.45
C ARG A 62 -9.02 14.66 -3.23
N GLN A 63 -9.78 13.71 -2.70
CA GLN A 63 -10.53 13.86 -1.45
C GLN A 63 -9.63 13.72 -0.22
N LYS A 64 -8.84 14.75 0.08
CA LYS A 64 -7.85 14.74 1.17
C LYS A 64 -8.46 14.44 2.54
N ALA A 65 -9.65 14.96 2.83
CA ALA A 65 -10.32 14.73 4.11
C ALA A 65 -10.71 13.25 4.32
N ALA A 66 -11.22 12.59 3.28
CA ALA A 66 -11.56 11.17 3.33
C ALA A 66 -10.33 10.28 3.43
N GLU A 67 -9.25 10.64 2.72
CA GLU A 67 -7.95 9.97 2.83
C GLU A 67 -7.45 10.04 4.28
N GLN A 68 -7.39 11.24 4.85
CA GLN A 68 -6.93 11.46 6.22
C GLN A 68 -7.76 10.67 7.24
N ALA A 69 -9.09 10.74 7.16
CA ALA A 69 -9.97 10.01 8.09
C ALA A 69 -9.76 8.49 8.02
N SER A 70 -9.51 7.96 6.83
CA SER A 70 -9.24 6.54 6.62
C SER A 70 -7.88 6.12 7.17
N THR A 71 -6.84 6.93 6.96
CA THR A 71 -5.49 6.66 7.48
C THR A 71 -5.39 6.81 8.98
N ASP A 72 -6.10 7.78 9.57
CA ASP A 72 -6.16 7.97 11.02
C ASP A 72 -6.83 6.79 11.72
N TYR A 73 -7.94 6.31 11.14
CA TYR A 73 -8.61 5.11 11.63
C TYR A 73 -7.70 3.89 11.57
N LEU A 74 -7.00 3.68 10.45
CA LEU A 74 -6.06 2.56 10.31
C LEU A 74 -4.91 2.64 11.32
N ALA A 75 -4.34 3.83 11.55
CA ALA A 75 -3.28 4.05 12.53
C ALA A 75 -3.73 3.63 13.94
N ARG A 76 -4.94 4.03 14.35
CA ARG A 76 -5.52 3.65 15.64
C ARG A 76 -5.68 2.14 15.80
N ILE A 77 -6.07 1.43 14.74
CA ILE A 77 -6.18 -0.02 14.76
C ILE A 77 -4.78 -0.66 14.89
N ALA A 78 -3.79 -0.16 14.16
CA ALA A 78 -2.41 -0.66 14.21
C ALA A 78 -1.78 -0.48 15.61
N GLU A 79 -2.02 0.66 16.26
CA GLU A 79 -1.61 0.90 17.66
C GLU A 79 -2.25 -0.13 18.62
N GLY A 80 -3.53 -0.46 18.43
CA GLY A 80 -4.22 -1.50 19.19
C GLY A 80 -3.65 -2.91 18.97
N VAL A 81 -3.14 -3.20 17.77
CA VAL A 81 -2.45 -4.46 17.46
C VAL A 81 -1.08 -4.54 18.16
N GLY A 82 -0.35 -3.43 18.27
CA GLY A 82 0.92 -3.38 19.03
C GLY A 82 0.74 -3.65 20.53
N ASN A 83 -0.34 -3.12 21.12
CA ASN A 83 -0.62 -3.23 22.56
C ASN A 83 -1.21 -4.58 23.01
N THR A 84 -1.67 -5.44 22.09
CA THR A 84 -2.30 -6.74 22.44
C THR A 84 -1.31 -7.91 22.59
N SER A 85 -0.01 -7.60 22.63
CA SER A 85 1.08 -8.57 22.62
C SER A 85 1.45 -9.17 23.99
N GLY A 86 0.63 -8.94 25.01
CA GLY A 86 0.87 -9.36 26.39
C GLY A 86 0.04 -10.55 26.85
N GLY A 87 -0.17 -11.57 26.00
CA GLY A 87 -0.95 -12.74 26.39
C GLY A 87 -0.73 -13.95 25.48
N THR A 88 0.31 -14.72 25.76
CA THR A 88 0.29 -16.15 26.19
C THR A 88 1.72 -16.61 26.35
#